data_AF-A0A4Q2MDG2-F1
#
_entry.id   AF-A0A4Q2MDG2-F1
#
_cell.length_a   1.000
_cell.length_b   1.000
_cell.length_c   1.000
_cell.angle_alpha   90.00
_cell.angle_beta   90.00
_cell.angle_gamma   90.00
#
_symmetry.space_group_name_H-M   'P 1'
#
loop_
_entity.id
_entity.type
_entity.pdbx_description
1 polymer ?
#
loop_
_entity_poly.entity_id
_entity_poly.type
_entity_poly.pdbx_seq_one_letter_code
_entity_poly.pdbx_strand_id
1 'polypeptide(L)'
;MSGEISRHSRSAANDELVTDTTNLENRLVDIHVAPLDHHDLGKILDVGEHLLNLDFSRIRTRLLNTAVGTASIAHALALACCNERDITQGGKEKVIFTEDDFREAAQAYVRTRSGAVKARFTRALKVHRKRMYDNTEIILRALTQLPESGGTVGQILAIIRVEKPSYPSSNATKYLQELQEEARGSLIRKTSSGVYRFDEPLQHAYAKAYFGEPSDETEGTPISDWESAFISQGKEFITRLLVQREIEENRYAMTDDEPTEEWELEENESKA
;
A
#
# COMPACT_ATOMS: atom_id res chain seq x y z
N MET A 1 1.25 58.10 54.17
CA MET A 1 0.30 57.34 53.33
C MET A 1 0.79 57.40 51.90
N SER A 2 1.64 56.45 51.53
CA SER A 2 2.15 56.28 50.17
C SER A 2 2.13 54.78 49.88
N GLY A 3 1.27 54.38 48.96
CA GLY A 3 1.03 52.97 48.62
C GLY A 3 2.11 52.42 47.69
N GLU A 4 2.67 51.28 48.07
CA GLU A 4 3.50 50.44 47.20
C GLU A 4 2.59 49.58 46.31
N ILE A 5 2.68 49.80 45.00
CA ILE A 5 2.03 48.97 43.99
C ILE A 5 2.95 47.77 43.71
N SER A 6 2.59 46.63 44.29
CA SER A 6 3.20 45.33 43.99
C SER A 6 2.85 44.90 42.56
N ARG A 7 3.86 44.86 41.68
CA ARG A 7 3.76 44.21 40.36
C ARG A 7 3.87 42.70 40.55
N HIS A 8 2.73 42.02 40.65
CA HIS A 8 2.68 40.58 40.48
C HIS A 8 2.76 40.22 38.99
N SER A 9 3.80 39.48 38.66
CA SER A 9 4.07 38.84 37.37
C SER A 9 2.93 37.92 36.94
N ARG A 10 2.24 38.26 35.85
CA ARG A 10 1.40 37.30 35.09
C ARG A 10 2.31 36.52 34.15
N SER A 11 2.69 35.31 34.52
CA SER A 11 3.36 34.35 33.62
C SER A 11 3.12 32.89 34.07
N ALA A 12 1.87 32.52 34.30
CA ALA A 12 1.51 31.15 34.68
C ALA A 12 0.06 30.80 34.29
N ALA A 13 -0.32 31.01 33.03
CA ALA A 13 -1.69 30.70 32.58
C ALA A 13 -1.82 30.21 31.13
N ASN A 14 -0.72 29.85 30.45
CA ASN A 14 -0.77 29.37 29.06
C ASN A 14 -0.16 27.98 28.85
N ASP A 15 0.22 27.26 29.91
CA ASP A 15 0.96 25.99 29.81
C ASP A 15 0.20 24.78 30.40
N GLU A 16 -1.10 24.94 30.69
CA GLU A 16 -1.92 23.94 31.40
C GLU A 16 -3.09 23.44 30.54
N LEU A 17 -2.88 23.22 29.23
CA LEU A 17 -3.95 22.75 28.33
C LEU A 17 -3.59 21.61 27.36
N VAL A 18 -2.46 20.90 27.53
CA VAL A 18 -2.07 19.82 26.58
C VAL A 18 -1.52 18.57 27.25
N THR A 19 -2.05 18.14 28.39
CA THR A 19 -1.59 16.89 29.04
C THR A 19 -2.69 16.01 29.59
N ASP A 20 -3.89 16.01 29.01
CA ASP A 20 -4.93 15.06 29.43
C ASP A 20 -5.74 14.49 28.25
N THR A 21 -5.04 13.89 27.28
CA THR A 21 -5.65 13.12 26.19
C THR A 21 -6.17 11.75 26.64
N THR A 22 -5.88 11.33 27.87
CA THR A 22 -6.19 10.01 28.44
C THR A 22 -7.69 9.74 28.57
N ASN A 23 -8.53 10.77 28.58
CA ASN A 23 -9.99 10.65 28.69
C ASN A 23 -10.74 10.68 27.33
N LEU A 24 -10.03 10.82 26.21
CA LEU A 24 -10.63 10.84 24.87
C LEU A 24 -10.80 9.43 24.30
N GLU A 25 -9.91 8.49 24.61
CA GLU A 25 -9.93 7.13 24.04
C GLU A 25 -11.22 6.36 24.34
N ASN A 26 -11.84 6.57 25.50
CA ASN A 26 -13.12 5.92 25.87
C ASN A 26 -14.37 6.68 25.39
N ARG A 27 -14.20 7.83 24.71
CA ARG A 27 -15.31 8.69 24.23
C ARG A 27 -15.34 8.81 22.71
N LEU A 28 -14.32 8.30 22.04
CA LEU A 28 -14.21 8.28 20.59
C LEU A 28 -14.43 6.85 20.10
N VAL A 29 -15.28 6.70 19.10
CA VAL A 29 -15.40 5.43 18.36
C VAL A 29 -14.55 5.59 17.12
N ASP A 30 -13.55 4.72 16.97
CA ASP A 30 -12.77 4.64 15.75
C ASP A 30 -13.64 4.07 14.63
N ILE A 31 -13.98 4.93 13.67
CA ILE A 31 -14.67 4.52 12.46
C ILE A 31 -13.61 4.13 11.44
N HIS A 32 -13.47 2.82 11.23
CA HIS A 32 -12.62 2.32 10.14
C HIS A 32 -13.26 2.67 8.79
N VAL A 33 -12.54 3.44 7.98
CA VAL A 33 -12.92 3.73 6.60
C VAL A 33 -12.01 2.93 5.69
N ALA A 34 -12.59 1.94 5.00
CA ALA A 34 -11.88 1.15 4.02
C ALA A 34 -11.56 2.00 2.76
N PRO A 35 -10.49 1.67 2.03
CA PRO A 35 -10.22 2.26 0.73
C PRO A 35 -11.38 2.01 -0.25
N LEU A 36 -11.63 2.97 -1.15
CA LEU A 36 -12.65 2.84 -2.19
C LEU A 36 -12.18 1.90 -3.30
N ASP A 37 -13.11 1.18 -3.91
CA ASP A 37 -12.82 0.40 -5.11
C ASP A 37 -12.85 1.27 -6.38
N HIS A 38 -12.45 0.70 -7.51
CA HIS A 38 -12.46 1.37 -8.82
C HIS A 38 -13.85 1.83 -9.26
N HIS A 39 -14.90 1.13 -8.84
CA HIS A 39 -16.26 1.49 -9.21
C HIS A 39 -16.70 2.77 -8.48
N ASP A 40 -16.46 2.85 -7.17
CA ASP A 40 -16.80 4.02 -6.36
C ASP A 40 -15.91 5.23 -6.69
N LEU A 41 -14.60 5.01 -6.91
CA LEU A 41 -13.74 6.06 -7.42
C LEU A 41 -14.15 6.51 -8.83
N GLY A 42 -14.61 5.58 -9.67
CA GLY A 42 -15.09 5.85 -11.01
C GLY A 42 -16.27 6.83 -11.03
N LYS A 43 -17.19 6.72 -10.08
CA LYS A 43 -18.33 7.65 -9.96
C LYS A 43 -17.89 9.10 -9.77
N ILE A 44 -16.75 9.34 -9.11
CA ILE A 44 -16.19 10.69 -8.95
C ILE A 44 -15.79 11.26 -10.30
N LEU A 45 -15.17 10.43 -11.16
CA LEU A 45 -14.80 10.82 -12.51
C LEU A 45 -16.05 11.06 -13.37
N ASP A 46 -17.05 10.20 -13.29
CA ASP A 46 -18.29 10.29 -14.08
C ASP A 46 -19.04 11.61 -13.83
N VAL A 47 -19.09 12.05 -12.57
CA VAL A 47 -19.68 13.35 -12.21
C VAL A 47 -18.91 14.49 -12.88
N GLY A 48 -17.57 14.45 -12.85
CA GLY A 48 -16.73 15.43 -13.51
C GLY A 48 -16.87 15.44 -15.03
N GLU A 49 -16.90 14.25 -15.66
CA GLU A 49 -17.12 14.09 -17.09
C GLU A 49 -18.43 14.71 -17.55
N HIS A 50 -19.51 14.44 -16.82
CA HIS A 50 -20.83 14.96 -17.15
C HIS A 50 -20.92 16.48 -17.01
N LEU A 51 -20.43 17.03 -15.89
CA LEU A 51 -20.52 18.46 -15.59
C LEU A 51 -19.66 19.33 -16.52
N LEU A 52 -18.53 18.81 -16.99
CA LEU A 52 -17.55 19.56 -17.78
C LEU A 52 -17.47 19.12 -19.25
N ASN A 53 -18.29 18.15 -19.66
CA ASN A 53 -18.27 17.55 -21.01
C ASN A 53 -16.89 16.96 -21.36
N LEU A 54 -16.37 16.12 -20.48
CA LEU A 54 -15.05 15.49 -20.61
C LEU A 54 -15.17 14.00 -20.92
N ASP A 55 -14.07 13.40 -21.37
CA ASP A 55 -13.94 11.96 -21.59
C ASP A 55 -12.60 11.46 -21.05
N PHE A 56 -12.62 10.77 -19.91
CA PHE A 56 -11.47 10.09 -19.33
C PHE A 56 -11.40 8.62 -19.74
N SER A 57 -12.28 8.10 -20.60
CA SER A 57 -12.39 6.66 -20.88
C SER A 57 -11.04 6.02 -21.24
N ARG A 58 -10.18 6.74 -21.95
CA ARG A 58 -8.85 6.28 -22.36
C ARG A 58 -7.86 6.16 -21.20
N ILE A 59 -7.94 7.06 -20.22
CA ILE A 59 -6.99 7.14 -19.09
C ILE A 59 -7.60 6.72 -17.75
N ARG A 60 -8.87 6.30 -17.75
CA ARG A 60 -9.66 6.01 -16.54
C ARG A 60 -8.97 4.99 -15.64
N THR A 61 -8.56 3.86 -16.21
CA THR A 61 -7.91 2.80 -15.45
C THR A 61 -6.63 3.30 -14.77
N ARG A 62 -5.80 4.10 -15.46
CA ARG A 62 -4.58 4.67 -14.89
C ARG A 62 -4.87 5.67 -13.77
N LEU A 63 -5.88 6.52 -13.94
CA LEU A 63 -6.33 7.44 -12.89
C LEU A 63 -6.75 6.69 -11.62
N LEU A 64 -7.58 5.65 -11.77
CA LEU A 64 -8.08 4.86 -10.64
C LEU A 64 -6.98 4.02 -9.98
N ASN A 65 -6.12 3.39 -10.77
CA ASN A 65 -4.96 2.63 -10.28
C ASN A 65 -3.98 3.51 -9.50
N THR A 66 -3.76 4.74 -9.96
CA THR A 66 -2.86 5.71 -9.30
C THR A 66 -3.49 6.33 -8.06
N ALA A 67 -4.82 6.37 -7.97
CA ALA A 67 -5.53 6.92 -6.82
C ALA A 67 -5.45 6.06 -5.56
N VAL A 68 -5.14 4.75 -5.70
CA VAL A 68 -4.95 3.81 -4.58
C VAL A 68 -6.09 3.94 -3.54
N GLY A 69 -7.32 3.73 -4.02
CA GLY A 69 -8.53 3.76 -3.17
C GLY A 69 -8.88 5.12 -2.54
N THR A 70 -8.20 6.21 -2.93
CA THR A 70 -8.35 7.51 -2.28
C THR A 70 -9.07 8.52 -3.18
N ALA A 71 -10.29 8.90 -2.81
CA ALA A 71 -11.13 9.87 -3.54
C ALA A 71 -10.43 11.20 -3.82
N SER A 72 -9.73 11.75 -2.82
CA SER A 72 -9.04 13.04 -2.95
C SER A 72 -7.89 12.99 -3.95
N ILE A 73 -7.26 11.82 -4.13
CA ILE A 73 -6.17 11.60 -5.10
C ILE A 73 -6.76 11.44 -6.50
N ALA A 74 -7.81 10.64 -6.66
CA ALA A 74 -8.52 10.50 -7.94
C ALA A 74 -8.98 11.87 -8.47
N HIS A 75 -9.63 12.65 -7.61
CA HIS A 75 -10.04 14.01 -7.94
C HIS A 75 -8.84 14.93 -8.25
N ALA A 76 -7.76 14.86 -7.47
CA ALA A 76 -6.58 15.68 -7.70
C ALA A 76 -5.89 15.39 -9.03
N LEU A 77 -5.83 14.13 -9.44
CA LEU A 77 -5.27 13.72 -10.74
C LEU A 77 -6.17 14.17 -11.89
N ALA A 78 -7.49 13.96 -11.80
CA ALA A 78 -8.43 14.42 -12.81
C ALA A 78 -8.41 15.94 -12.97
N LEU A 79 -8.34 16.68 -11.85
CA LEU A 79 -8.19 18.14 -11.85
C LEU A 79 -6.84 18.55 -12.48
N ALA A 80 -5.76 17.81 -12.23
CA ALA A 80 -4.49 18.08 -12.88
C ALA A 80 -4.59 17.90 -14.40
N CYS A 81 -5.28 16.87 -14.90
CA CYS A 81 -5.55 16.72 -16.33
C CYS A 81 -6.29 17.95 -16.90
N CYS A 82 -7.34 18.42 -16.22
CA CYS A 82 -8.06 19.62 -16.63
C CYS A 82 -7.15 20.85 -16.68
N ASN A 83 -6.31 21.04 -15.66
CA ASN A 83 -5.41 22.19 -15.57
C ASN A 83 -4.35 22.20 -16.68
N GLU A 84 -3.74 21.05 -17.01
CA GLU A 84 -2.75 20.97 -18.09
C GLU A 84 -3.36 21.26 -19.47
N ARG A 85 -4.69 21.17 -19.61
CA ARG A 85 -5.46 21.58 -20.80
C ARG A 85 -6.18 22.92 -20.67
N ASP A 86 -5.91 23.69 -19.63
CA ASP A 86 -6.56 24.97 -19.33
C ASP A 86 -8.11 24.90 -19.25
N ILE A 87 -8.65 23.73 -18.89
CA ILE A 87 -10.09 23.51 -18.75
C ILE A 87 -10.56 24.01 -17.38
N THR A 88 -11.15 25.20 -17.38
CA THR A 88 -11.67 25.85 -16.16
C THR A 88 -13.20 25.80 -16.05
N GLN A 89 -13.89 25.48 -17.15
CA GLN A 89 -15.35 25.44 -17.24
C GLN A 89 -15.79 24.44 -18.32
N GLY A 90 -17.06 24.03 -18.26
CA GLY A 90 -17.63 23.10 -19.24
C GLY A 90 -17.67 23.69 -20.65
N GLY A 91 -17.22 22.90 -21.63
CA GLY A 91 -17.22 23.26 -23.04
C GLY A 91 -18.42 22.71 -23.82
N LYS A 92 -18.71 23.29 -24.99
CA LYS A 92 -19.72 22.76 -25.91
C LYS A 92 -19.26 21.46 -26.59
N GLU A 93 -17.97 21.33 -26.81
CA GLU A 93 -17.35 20.16 -27.43
C GLU A 93 -16.78 19.23 -26.37
N LYS A 94 -16.90 17.92 -26.61
CA LYS A 94 -16.40 16.91 -25.68
C LYS A 94 -14.88 16.84 -25.75
N VAL A 95 -14.20 17.03 -24.63
CA VAL A 95 -12.73 16.95 -24.58
C VAL A 95 -12.29 15.54 -24.21
N ILE A 96 -11.52 14.90 -25.10
CA ILE A 96 -11.00 13.54 -24.89
C ILE A 96 -9.57 13.61 -24.37
N PHE A 97 -9.35 13.03 -23.19
CA PHE A 97 -8.01 12.91 -22.62
C PHE A 97 -7.24 11.71 -23.18
N THR A 98 -5.94 11.88 -23.32
CA THR A 98 -4.97 10.93 -23.85
C THR A 98 -3.95 10.55 -22.77
N GLU A 99 -3.16 9.53 -23.06
CA GLU A 99 -2.11 9.05 -22.16
C GLU A 99 -1.04 10.10 -21.86
N ASP A 100 -0.78 11.01 -22.80
CA ASP A 100 0.16 12.10 -22.57
C ASP A 100 -0.39 13.11 -21.55
N ASP A 101 -1.69 13.42 -21.61
CA ASP A 101 -2.31 14.28 -20.59
C ASP A 101 -2.22 13.65 -19.20
N PHE A 102 -2.45 12.33 -19.10
CA PHE A 102 -2.31 11.63 -17.84
C PHE A 102 -0.86 11.70 -17.32
N ARG A 103 0.13 11.52 -18.20
CA ARG A 103 1.55 11.59 -17.85
C ARG A 103 1.91 12.97 -17.31
N GLU A 104 1.47 14.03 -17.98
CA GLU A 104 1.68 15.42 -17.56
C GLU A 104 0.98 15.71 -16.23
N ALA A 105 -0.27 15.28 -16.08
CA ALA A 105 -1.04 15.42 -14.86
C ALA A 105 -0.41 14.68 -13.66
N ALA A 106 0.09 13.46 -13.86
CA ALA A 106 0.77 12.70 -12.81
C ALA A 106 2.05 13.42 -12.35
N GLN A 107 2.82 13.98 -13.29
CA GLN A 107 3.98 14.81 -12.95
C GLN A 107 3.56 16.10 -12.23
N ALA A 108 2.48 16.76 -12.65
CA ALA A 108 1.93 17.93 -11.97
C ALA A 108 1.50 17.63 -10.54
N TYR A 109 0.84 16.49 -10.32
CA TYR A 109 0.46 15.99 -9.01
C TYR A 109 1.67 15.79 -8.09
N VAL A 110 2.70 15.10 -8.59
CA VAL A 110 3.99 14.88 -7.92
C VAL A 110 4.69 16.19 -7.56
N ARG A 111 4.53 17.24 -8.38
CA ARG A 111 5.11 18.56 -8.13
C ARG A 111 4.36 19.36 -7.07
N THR A 112 3.02 19.31 -7.06
CA THR A 112 2.18 20.29 -6.36
C THR A 112 1.57 19.80 -5.05
N ARG A 113 1.25 18.50 -4.91
CA ARG A 113 0.40 18.01 -3.81
C ARG A 113 1.10 17.15 -2.77
N SER A 114 2.42 17.08 -2.79
CA SER A 114 3.15 16.05 -2.05
C SER A 114 4.43 16.55 -1.36
N GLY A 115 4.57 17.84 -1.05
CA GLY A 115 5.82 18.41 -0.49
C GLY A 115 6.51 17.59 0.61
N ALA A 116 5.77 17.14 1.63
CA ALA A 116 6.29 16.28 2.69
C ALA A 116 6.67 14.87 2.18
N VAL A 117 5.83 14.27 1.34
CA VAL A 117 6.07 12.96 0.72
C VAL A 117 7.29 13.02 -0.21
N LYS A 118 7.40 14.05 -1.05
CA LYS A 118 8.56 14.33 -1.91
C LYS A 118 9.85 14.43 -1.10
N ALA A 119 9.81 15.08 0.07
CA ALA A 119 10.96 15.14 0.97
C ALA A 119 11.34 13.74 1.50
N ARG A 120 10.35 12.92 1.90
CA ARG A 120 10.57 11.52 2.31
C ARG A 120 11.16 10.68 1.17
N PHE A 121 10.63 10.78 -0.05
CA PHE A 121 11.16 10.08 -1.24
C PHE A 121 12.56 10.55 -1.63
N THR A 122 12.85 11.85 -1.55
CA THR A 122 14.20 12.37 -1.78
C THR A 122 15.21 11.75 -0.82
N ARG A 123 14.83 11.53 0.45
CA ARG A 123 15.68 10.82 1.42
C ARG A 123 15.85 9.33 1.08
N ALA A 124 14.77 8.65 0.72
CA ALA A 124 14.79 7.23 0.36
C ALA A 124 15.64 6.94 -0.89
N LEU A 125 15.50 7.78 -1.91
CA LEU A 125 16.18 7.64 -3.21
C LEU A 125 17.62 8.18 -3.19
N LYS A 126 18.06 8.81 -2.09
CA LYS A 126 19.43 9.29 -1.96
C LYS A 126 20.42 8.11 -2.00
N VAL A 127 21.25 8.10 -3.04
CA VAL A 127 22.32 7.11 -3.20
C VAL A 127 23.48 7.50 -2.30
N HIS A 128 23.68 6.78 -1.20
CA HIS A 128 24.81 7.01 -0.28
C HIS A 128 26.14 6.47 -0.80
N ARG A 129 26.12 5.51 -1.73
CA ARG A 129 27.31 4.92 -2.35
C ARG A 129 26.95 4.35 -3.72
N LYS A 130 27.79 4.59 -4.73
CA LYS A 130 27.62 3.98 -6.05
C LYS A 130 27.75 2.46 -5.92
N ARG A 131 26.68 1.73 -6.23
CA ARG A 131 26.60 0.27 -6.19
C ARG A 131 26.07 -0.26 -7.53
N MET A 132 26.03 -1.58 -7.67
CA MET A 132 25.47 -2.25 -8.84
C MET A 132 23.95 -2.03 -9.00
N TYR A 133 23.23 -1.85 -7.89
CA TYR A 133 21.78 -1.67 -7.88
C TYR A 133 21.36 -0.45 -7.07
N ASP A 134 20.38 0.30 -7.59
CA ASP A 134 19.65 1.33 -6.85
C ASP A 134 18.53 0.68 -6.04
N ASN A 135 18.93 -0.03 -4.97
CA ASN A 135 18.05 -0.96 -4.26
C ASN A 135 16.75 -0.32 -3.74
N THR A 136 16.82 0.90 -3.21
CA THR A 136 15.63 1.58 -2.68
C THR A 136 14.65 1.93 -3.80
N GLU A 137 15.14 2.43 -4.93
CA GLU A 137 14.31 2.70 -6.10
C GLU A 137 13.63 1.43 -6.63
N ILE A 138 14.42 0.37 -6.83
CA ILE A 138 13.94 -0.92 -7.34
C ILE A 138 12.83 -1.49 -6.44
N ILE A 139 13.01 -1.44 -5.12
CA ILE A 139 12.01 -1.95 -4.17
C ILE A 139 10.75 -1.08 -4.18
N LEU A 140 10.88 0.26 -4.18
CA LEU A 140 9.73 1.16 -4.20
C LEU A 140 8.93 1.01 -5.51
N ARG A 141 9.61 0.82 -6.65
CA ARG A 141 8.98 0.52 -7.95
C ARG A 141 8.30 -0.86 -7.99
N ALA A 142 8.86 -1.85 -7.30
CA ALA A 142 8.19 -3.15 -7.18
C ALA A 142 6.92 -3.05 -6.32
N LEU A 143 6.96 -2.25 -5.24
CA LEU A 143 5.80 -2.02 -4.39
C LEU A 143 4.65 -1.31 -5.11
N THR A 144 4.91 -0.48 -6.12
CA THR A 144 3.84 0.15 -6.92
C THR A 144 3.06 -0.81 -7.80
N GLN A 145 3.59 -2.01 -8.03
CA GLN A 145 2.91 -3.06 -8.82
C GLN A 145 2.04 -3.97 -7.94
N LEU A 146 2.07 -3.77 -6.62
CA LEU A 146 1.27 -4.51 -5.66
C LEU A 146 0.00 -3.72 -5.30
N PRO A 147 -1.05 -4.39 -4.80
CA PRO A 147 -2.23 -3.70 -4.28
C PRO A 147 -1.87 -2.82 -3.07
N GLU A 148 -2.78 -1.94 -2.64
CA GLU A 148 -2.57 -1.07 -1.48
C GLU A 148 -2.20 -1.85 -0.20
N SER A 149 -2.74 -3.05 -0.03
CA SER A 149 -2.41 -3.95 1.07
C SER A 149 -0.93 -4.37 1.08
N GLY A 150 -0.22 -4.19 -0.03
CA GLY A 150 1.19 -4.55 -0.21
C GLY A 150 1.42 -6.02 -0.56
N GLY A 151 2.65 -6.47 -0.33
CA GLY A 151 3.07 -7.85 -0.59
C GLY A 151 4.17 -8.34 0.36
N THR A 152 4.33 -9.65 0.41
CA THR A 152 5.43 -10.30 1.14
C THR A 152 6.78 -10.02 0.47
N VAL A 153 7.89 -10.26 1.19
CA VAL A 153 9.24 -10.19 0.61
C VAL A 153 9.38 -11.06 -0.64
N GLY A 154 8.76 -12.24 -0.64
CA GLY A 154 8.77 -13.17 -1.77
C GLY A 154 8.10 -12.59 -3.01
N GLN A 155 6.92 -11.97 -2.86
CA GLN A 155 6.20 -11.33 -3.96
C GLN A 155 6.96 -10.13 -4.51
N ILE A 156 7.50 -9.27 -3.64
CA ILE A 156 8.33 -8.12 -4.04
C ILE A 156 9.56 -8.60 -4.81
N LEU A 157 10.23 -9.64 -4.32
CA LEU A 157 11.41 -10.20 -4.96
C LEU A 157 11.09 -10.84 -6.32
N ALA A 158 9.92 -11.49 -6.44
CA ALA A 158 9.45 -12.03 -7.71
C ALA A 158 9.30 -10.92 -8.76
N ILE A 159 8.63 -9.81 -8.40
CA ILE A 159 8.46 -8.64 -9.28
C ILE A 159 9.84 -8.07 -9.69
N ILE A 160 10.74 -7.85 -8.73
CA ILE A 160 12.08 -7.31 -9.03
C ILE A 160 12.85 -8.23 -9.99
N ARG A 161 12.72 -9.55 -9.84
CA ARG A 161 13.47 -10.52 -10.64
C ARG A 161 12.97 -10.68 -12.06
N VAL A 162 11.78 -10.20 -12.40
CA VAL A 162 11.34 -10.09 -13.79
C VAL A 162 12.31 -9.23 -14.60
N GLU A 163 12.68 -8.06 -14.07
CA GLU A 163 13.62 -7.14 -14.74
C GLU A 163 15.09 -7.39 -14.36
N LYS A 164 15.34 -7.89 -13.14
CA LYS A 164 16.68 -8.11 -12.57
C LYS A 164 16.81 -9.54 -12.02
N PRO A 165 16.96 -10.56 -12.88
CA PRO A 165 16.94 -11.98 -12.45
C PRO A 165 17.97 -12.32 -11.36
N SER A 166 19.12 -11.66 -11.38
CA SER A 166 20.21 -11.86 -10.41
C SER A 166 20.08 -11.04 -9.12
N TYR A 167 18.95 -10.37 -8.89
CA TYR A 167 18.76 -9.53 -7.70
C TYR A 167 18.83 -10.36 -6.40
N PRO A 168 19.73 -10.01 -5.44
CA PRO A 168 19.90 -10.78 -4.21
C PRO A 168 18.72 -10.62 -3.24
N SER A 169 18.26 -11.73 -2.66
CA SER A 169 17.22 -11.71 -1.62
C SER A 169 17.66 -10.94 -0.36
N SER A 170 18.94 -11.05 0.01
CA SER A 170 19.51 -10.33 1.15
C SER A 170 19.44 -8.80 0.99
N ASN A 171 19.54 -8.29 -0.24
CA ASN A 171 19.33 -6.87 -0.52
C ASN A 171 17.87 -6.47 -0.28
N ALA A 172 16.91 -7.24 -0.80
CA ALA A 172 15.49 -6.96 -0.58
C ALA A 172 15.16 -6.84 0.91
N THR A 173 15.52 -7.85 1.72
CA THR A 173 15.25 -7.84 3.16
C THR A 173 15.90 -6.66 3.88
N LYS A 174 17.18 -6.39 3.58
CA LYS A 174 17.91 -5.28 4.19
C LYS A 174 17.29 -3.93 3.86
N TYR A 175 17.02 -3.66 2.58
CA TYR A 175 16.53 -2.34 2.16
C TYR A 175 15.05 -2.14 2.47
N LEU A 176 14.24 -3.20 2.57
CA LEU A 176 12.89 -3.14 3.15
C LEU A 176 12.92 -2.75 4.63
N GLN A 177 13.94 -3.17 5.40
CA GLN A 177 14.13 -2.67 6.76
C GLN A 177 14.53 -1.20 6.74
N GLU A 178 15.56 -0.84 5.96
CA GLU A 178 16.02 0.55 5.88
C GLU A 178 14.90 1.52 5.48
N LEU A 179 14.00 1.16 4.56
CA LEU A 179 12.90 2.02 4.10
C LEU A 179 11.80 2.30 5.15
N GLN A 180 11.77 1.54 6.25
CA GLN A 180 10.91 1.81 7.40
C GLN A 180 11.50 2.89 8.33
N GLU A 181 12.82 3.06 8.30
CA GLU A 181 13.54 3.97 9.19
C GLU A 181 13.37 5.44 8.78
N GLU A 182 13.36 6.33 9.78
CA GLU A 182 13.21 7.77 9.57
C GLU A 182 14.37 8.33 8.71
N ALA A 183 15.57 7.76 8.87
CA ALA A 183 16.74 8.08 8.07
C ALA A 183 16.51 7.90 6.55
N ARG A 184 15.57 7.03 6.17
CA ARG A 184 15.11 6.83 4.79
C ARG A 184 13.71 7.36 4.52
N GLY A 185 13.14 8.12 5.44
CA GLY A 185 11.86 8.78 5.29
C GLY A 185 10.64 7.96 5.67
N SER A 186 10.79 6.76 6.25
CA SER A 186 9.69 5.92 6.75
C SER A 186 8.54 5.80 5.75
N LEU A 187 8.86 5.34 4.54
CA LEU A 187 7.90 5.26 3.43
C LEU A 187 7.07 3.99 3.43
N ILE A 188 7.54 2.95 4.12
CA ILE A 188 6.88 1.66 4.15
C ILE A 188 6.75 1.19 5.58
N ARG A 189 5.84 0.25 5.80
CA ARG A 189 5.69 -0.48 7.05
C ARG A 189 5.48 -1.96 6.81
N LYS A 190 5.90 -2.76 7.78
CA LYS A 190 5.62 -4.19 7.83
C LYS A 190 4.41 -4.45 8.72
N THR A 191 3.45 -5.24 8.22
CA THR A 191 2.31 -5.71 9.02
C THR A 191 2.71 -6.89 9.91
N SER A 192 1.87 -7.24 10.89
CA SER A 192 2.02 -8.45 11.70
C SER A 192 2.06 -9.74 10.85
N SER A 193 1.37 -9.75 9.71
CA SER A 193 1.37 -10.85 8.74
C SER A 193 2.63 -10.94 7.85
N GLY A 194 3.61 -10.03 8.05
CA GLY A 194 4.85 -10.03 7.28
C GLY A 194 4.74 -9.40 5.88
N VAL A 195 3.66 -8.68 5.62
CA VAL A 195 3.42 -7.94 4.38
C VAL A 195 4.00 -6.54 4.49
N TYR A 196 4.66 -6.09 3.42
CA TYR A 196 5.21 -4.74 3.30
C TYR A 196 4.33 -3.91 2.37
N ARG A 197 3.98 -2.71 2.82
CA ARG A 197 3.20 -1.72 2.07
C ARG A 197 3.66 -0.31 2.37
N PHE A 198 3.27 0.63 1.52
CA PHE A 198 3.43 2.05 1.84
C PHE A 198 2.72 2.39 3.16
N ASP A 199 3.32 3.28 3.94
CA ASP A 199 2.76 3.64 5.24
C ASP A 199 1.41 4.35 5.09
N GLU A 200 1.37 5.30 4.14
CA GLU A 200 0.19 6.10 3.80
C GLU A 200 -0.21 5.90 2.32
N PRO A 201 -1.51 5.90 1.97
CA PRO A 201 -1.97 5.80 0.57
C PRO A 201 -1.39 6.88 -0.33
N LEU A 202 -1.19 8.09 0.20
CA LEU A 202 -0.58 9.21 -0.51
C LEU A 202 0.84 8.90 -0.99
N GLN A 203 1.61 8.12 -0.23
CA GLN A 203 2.96 7.71 -0.61
C GLN A 203 2.93 6.71 -1.75
N HIS A 204 1.95 5.81 -1.75
CA HIS A 204 1.75 4.84 -2.82
C HIS A 204 1.35 5.53 -4.13
N ALA A 205 0.35 6.41 -4.07
CA ALA A 205 -0.07 7.21 -5.23
C ALA A 205 1.09 8.06 -5.78
N TYR A 206 1.86 8.70 -4.90
CA TYR A 206 3.05 9.43 -5.29
C TYR A 206 4.08 8.54 -5.99
N ALA A 207 4.36 7.35 -5.46
CA ALA A 207 5.28 6.40 -6.08
C ALA A 207 4.81 5.97 -7.47
N LYS A 208 3.52 5.64 -7.63
CA LYS A 208 2.92 5.28 -8.92
C LYS A 208 3.08 6.39 -9.94
N ALA A 209 2.74 7.62 -9.55
CA ALA A 209 2.89 8.79 -10.40
C ALA A 209 4.37 9.11 -10.73
N TYR A 210 5.28 8.86 -9.79
CA TYR A 210 6.71 9.15 -9.94
C TYR A 210 7.45 8.15 -10.84
N PHE A 211 7.23 6.85 -10.65
CA PHE A 211 7.92 5.83 -11.44
C PHE A 211 7.29 5.60 -12.81
N GLY A 212 6.03 6.01 -12.99
CA GLY A 212 5.19 5.63 -14.11
C GLY A 212 4.81 4.14 -14.01
N GLU A 213 3.54 3.81 -14.26
CA GLU A 213 3.21 2.41 -14.54
C GLU A 213 3.90 2.00 -15.84
N PRO A 214 4.44 0.76 -15.95
CA PRO A 214 4.88 0.24 -17.24
C PRO A 214 3.71 0.40 -18.21
N SER A 215 3.96 1.08 -19.32
CA SER A 215 2.95 1.39 -20.32
C SER A 215 2.50 0.09 -20.99
N ASP A 216 1.28 -0.36 -20.70
CA ASP A 216 0.55 -1.32 -21.53
C ASP A 216 0.19 -0.65 -22.86
N GLU A 217 1.16 -0.49 -23.76
CA GLU A 217 0.91 -0.08 -25.16
C GLU A 217 0.34 -1.23 -26.01
N THR A 218 -0.30 -2.23 -25.40
CA THR A 218 -1.04 -3.27 -26.13
C THR A 218 -2.52 -3.09 -25.91
N GLU A 219 -3.17 -2.48 -26.91
CA GLU A 219 -4.62 -2.48 -27.06
C GLU A 219 -5.16 -3.93 -26.93
N GLY A 220 -6.03 -4.16 -25.94
CA GLY A 220 -6.95 -5.29 -25.96
C GLY A 220 -6.48 -6.62 -25.38
N THR A 221 -6.02 -6.66 -24.13
CA THR A 221 -6.04 -7.91 -23.33
C THR A 221 -6.84 -7.74 -22.03
N PRO A 222 -7.83 -8.61 -21.76
CA PRO A 222 -8.49 -8.66 -20.46
C PRO A 222 -7.47 -9.13 -19.41
N ILE A 223 -7.44 -8.49 -18.22
CA ILE A 223 -6.71 -8.91 -17.00
C ILE A 223 -5.37 -9.59 -17.33
N SER A 224 -4.31 -8.79 -17.36
CA SER A 224 -3.01 -9.16 -17.92
C SER A 224 -2.60 -10.61 -17.62
N ASP A 225 -2.00 -11.27 -18.61
CA ASP A 225 -1.52 -12.65 -18.45
C ASP A 225 -0.56 -12.83 -17.26
N TRP A 226 0.04 -11.74 -16.75
CA TRP A 226 0.84 -11.75 -15.53
C TRP A 226 0.01 -11.63 -14.25
N GLU A 227 -1.14 -10.93 -14.21
CA GLU A 227 -2.10 -11.02 -13.11
C GLU A 227 -2.68 -12.43 -13.04
N SER A 228 -2.98 -13.04 -14.21
CA SER A 228 -3.41 -14.43 -14.31
C SER A 228 -2.30 -15.42 -13.91
N ALA A 229 -1.04 -15.19 -14.30
CA ALA A 229 0.10 -16.00 -13.88
C ALA A 229 0.48 -15.79 -12.41
N PHE A 230 0.29 -14.60 -11.86
CA PHE A 230 0.52 -14.28 -10.45
C PHE A 230 -0.58 -14.83 -9.56
N ILE A 231 -1.85 -14.77 -10.00
CA ILE A 231 -2.97 -15.48 -9.39
C ILE A 231 -2.77 -16.99 -9.53
N SER A 232 -2.23 -17.50 -10.63
CA SER A 232 -1.97 -18.94 -10.83
C SER A 232 -0.83 -19.45 -9.94
N GLN A 233 0.32 -18.76 -9.91
CA GLN A 233 1.45 -19.14 -9.05
C GLN A 233 1.15 -18.88 -7.56
N GLY A 234 0.40 -17.82 -7.26
CA GLY A 234 -0.11 -17.52 -5.92
C GLY A 234 -1.14 -18.55 -5.45
N LYS A 235 -2.07 -18.99 -6.32
CA LYS A 235 -3.00 -20.08 -6.04
C LYS A 235 -2.27 -21.40 -5.86
N GLU A 236 -1.32 -21.77 -6.71
CA GLU A 236 -0.54 -23.00 -6.50
C GLU A 236 0.23 -22.98 -5.17
N PHE A 237 0.77 -21.84 -4.77
CA PHE A 237 1.47 -21.69 -3.50
C PHE A 237 0.51 -21.78 -2.29
N ILE A 238 -0.66 -21.12 -2.36
CA ILE A 238 -1.69 -21.17 -1.30
C ILE A 238 -2.35 -22.55 -1.22
N THR A 239 -2.64 -23.19 -2.37
CA THR A 239 -3.17 -24.56 -2.42
C THR A 239 -2.18 -25.56 -1.86
N ARG A 240 -0.88 -25.43 -2.13
CA ARG A 240 0.15 -26.29 -1.49
C ARG A 240 0.23 -26.06 0.02
N LEU A 241 0.09 -24.82 0.49
CA LEU A 241 0.06 -24.49 1.92
C LEU A 241 -1.19 -25.05 2.63
N LEU A 242 -2.36 -24.98 2.01
CA LEU A 242 -3.60 -25.53 2.56
C LEU A 242 -3.57 -27.06 2.60
N VAL A 243 -3.06 -27.71 1.55
CA VAL A 243 -2.89 -29.18 1.50
C VAL A 243 -1.86 -29.65 2.54
N GLN A 244 -0.75 -28.93 2.74
CA GLN A 244 0.21 -29.29 3.80
C GLN A 244 -0.38 -29.14 5.20
N ARG A 245 -1.18 -28.10 5.43
CA ARG A 245 -1.87 -27.90 6.71
C ARG A 245 -2.90 -28.99 6.98
N GLU A 246 -3.66 -29.41 5.97
CA GLU A 246 -4.63 -30.50 6.11
C GLU A 246 -3.95 -31.86 6.33
N ILE A 247 -2.77 -32.10 5.72
CA ILE A 247 -1.95 -33.29 6.01
C ILE A 247 -1.39 -33.25 7.43
N GLU A 248 -0.96 -32.10 7.94
CA GLU A 248 -0.45 -31.97 9.31
C GLU A 248 -1.57 -32.11 10.35
N GLU A 249 -2.75 -31.52 10.12
CA GLU A 249 -3.93 -31.69 10.98
C GLU A 249 -4.41 -33.16 11.00
N ASN A 250 -4.40 -33.84 9.85
CA ASN A 250 -4.79 -35.26 9.77
C ASN A 250 -3.71 -36.22 10.32
N ARG A 251 -2.42 -35.82 10.32
CA ARG A 251 -1.34 -36.56 10.96
C ARG A 251 -1.42 -36.48 12.49
N TYR A 252 -1.85 -35.34 13.04
CA TYR A 252 -2.08 -35.19 14.47
C TYR A 252 -3.34 -35.92 14.96
N ALA A 253 -4.36 -36.07 14.11
CA ALA A 253 -5.58 -36.82 14.45
C ALA A 253 -5.40 -38.35 14.51
N MET A 254 -4.24 -38.89 14.10
CA MET A 254 -3.95 -40.34 14.13
C MET A 254 -3.01 -40.79 15.26
N THR A 255 -2.56 -39.88 16.13
CA THR A 255 -1.64 -40.21 17.23
C THR A 255 -2.29 -40.33 18.61
N ASP A 256 -3.61 -40.13 18.73
CA ASP A 256 -4.33 -40.13 20.01
C ASP A 256 -5.13 -41.42 20.32
N ASP A 257 -4.92 -42.50 19.58
CA ASP A 257 -5.41 -43.85 19.96
C ASP A 257 -4.23 -44.71 20.44
N GLU A 258 -3.72 -44.43 21.64
CA GLU A 258 -3.03 -45.47 22.43
C GLU A 258 -4.10 -46.33 23.13
N PRO A 259 -4.22 -47.63 22.82
CA PRO A 259 -5.10 -48.49 23.57
C PRO A 259 -4.51 -48.72 24.97
N THR A 260 -5.27 -48.35 25.99
CA THR A 260 -5.05 -48.78 27.37
C THR A 260 -5.10 -50.31 27.43
N GLU A 261 -3.95 -50.97 27.52
CA GLU A 261 -3.84 -52.40 27.79
C GLU A 261 -4.37 -52.70 29.21
N GLU A 262 -5.61 -53.19 29.28
CA GLU A 262 -6.13 -53.95 30.41
C GLU A 262 -5.39 -55.30 30.49
N TRP A 263 -4.62 -55.49 31.55
CA TRP A 263 -4.04 -56.78 31.90
C TRP A 263 -5.08 -57.59 32.70
N GLU A 264 -5.90 -58.40 32.02
CA GLU A 264 -6.60 -59.51 32.67
C GLU A 264 -5.67 -60.74 32.71
N LEU A 265 -5.12 -60.99 33.89
CA LEU A 265 -4.44 -62.23 34.24
C LEU A 265 -5.49 -63.31 34.57
N GLU A 266 -5.82 -64.17 33.62
CA GLU A 266 -6.35 -65.51 33.90
C GLU A 266 -5.27 -66.55 33.61
N GLU A 267 -4.47 -66.85 34.64
CA GLU A 267 -3.61 -68.04 34.63
C GLU A 267 -4.40 -69.24 35.15
N ASN A 268 -4.41 -70.24 34.28
CA ASN A 268 -5.22 -71.44 34.33
C ASN A 268 -4.36 -72.56 34.91
N GLU A 269 -4.52 -72.91 36.19
CA GLU A 269 -3.95 -74.15 36.74
C GLU A 269 -5.06 -75.10 37.22
N SER A 270 -5.38 -76.05 36.35
CA SER A 270 -5.95 -77.35 36.70
C SER A 270 -5.13 -78.44 36.02
N LYS A 271 -4.19 -79.04 36.76
CA LYS A 271 -3.73 -80.41 36.56
C LYS A 271 -3.34 -81.05 37.89
N ALA A 272 -4.05 -82.15 38.17
CA ALA A 272 -3.63 -83.41 38.81
C ALA A 272 -2.93 -83.35 40.18
#